data_AF-A0A3A9AEH8-F1
#
_entry.id   AF-A0A3A9AEH8-F1
#
_cell.length_a   1.000
_cell.length_b   1.000
_cell.length_c   1.000
_cell.angle_alpha   90.00
_cell.angle_beta   90.00
_cell.angle_gamma   90.00
#
_symmetry.space_group_name_H-M   'P 1'
#
loop_
_entity.id
_entity.type
_entity.pdbx_description
1 polymer ?
#
loop_
_entity_poly.entity_id
_entity_poly.type
_entity_poly.pdbx_seq_one_letter_code
_entity_poly.pdbx_strand_id
1 'polypeptide(L)'
;MAVGIGFGLLSMMYLLYTAFVKHAFLKIEASGEKAMTAAFVVTLTEGNVVYSGDDYVAVEYFYEWDGAYYRWISAHANAAYIVNTKVPVVYTLGMGIGSCFVVGFYRKYMLLLGIMGLILFFTGFILKSILILNLKRKETEKWQEEKL
;
A
#
# COMPACT_ATOMS: atom_id res chain seq x y z
N MET A 1 -11.38 -12.28 -11.81
CA MET A 1 -12.30 -11.77 -10.76
C MET A 1 -11.68 -11.84 -9.36
N ALA A 2 -11.41 -13.02 -8.78
CA ALA A 2 -10.86 -13.12 -7.41
C ALA A 2 -9.52 -12.38 -7.22
N VAL A 3 -8.57 -12.54 -8.15
CA VAL A 3 -7.31 -11.78 -8.14
C VAL A 3 -7.53 -10.27 -8.20
N GLY A 4 -8.53 -9.83 -8.98
CA GLY A 4 -8.90 -8.42 -9.08
C GLY A 4 -9.42 -7.86 -7.75
N ILE A 5 -10.25 -8.62 -7.04
CA ILE A 5 -10.72 -8.30 -5.69
C ILE A 5 -9.53 -8.22 -4.72
N GLY A 6 -8.62 -9.19 -4.77
CA GLY A 6 -7.43 -9.22 -3.92
C GLY A 6 -6.55 -7.97 -4.07
N PHE A 7 -6.23 -7.59 -5.31
CA PHE A 7 -5.46 -6.38 -5.59
C PHE A 7 -6.20 -5.10 -5.19
N GLY A 8 -7.51 -5.04 -5.43
CA GLY A 8 -8.35 -3.92 -4.99
C GLY A 8 -8.34 -3.74 -3.47
N LEU A 9 -8.53 -4.82 -2.72
CA LEU A 9 -8.51 -4.81 -1.26
C LEU A 9 -7.13 -4.40 -0.71
N LEU A 10 -6.05 -4.95 -1.25
CA LEU A 10 -4.69 -4.60 -0.83
C LEU A 10 -4.40 -3.10 -1.03
N SER A 11 -4.78 -2.56 -2.20
CA SER A 11 -4.64 -1.14 -2.52
C SER A 11 -5.47 -0.28 -1.56
N MET A 12 -6.73 -0.65 -1.30
CA MET A 12 -7.61 0.06 -0.37
C MET A 12 -7.06 0.05 1.06
N MET A 13 -6.63 -1.11 1.57
CA MET A 13 -6.03 -1.24 2.90
C MET A 13 -4.78 -0.38 3.03
N TYR A 14 -3.92 -0.37 2.02
CA TYR A 14 -2.75 0.49 1.98
C TYR A 14 -3.12 1.98 2.03
N LEU A 15 -4.07 2.42 1.22
CA LEU A 15 -4.49 3.83 1.20
C LEU A 15 -5.09 4.27 2.54
N LEU A 16 -5.94 3.44 3.14
CA LEU A 16 -6.48 3.69 4.48
C LEU A 16 -5.36 3.77 5.53
N TYR A 17 -4.45 2.80 5.52
CA TYR A 17 -3.26 2.82 6.39
C TYR A 17 -2.49 4.13 6.24
N THR A 18 -2.19 4.57 5.02
CA THR A 18 -1.46 5.83 4.81
C THR A 18 -2.22 7.05 5.31
N ALA A 19 -3.55 7.06 5.21
CA ALA A 19 -4.38 8.15 5.71
C ALA A 19 -4.37 8.21 7.25
N PHE A 20 -4.52 7.05 7.91
CA PHE A 20 -4.43 6.96 9.37
C PHE A 20 -3.06 7.39 9.89
N VAL A 21 -1.98 6.91 9.26
CA VAL A 21 -0.62 7.29 9.68
C VAL A 21 -0.38 8.78 9.48
N LYS A 22 -0.81 9.37 8.36
CA LYS A 22 -0.69 10.82 8.17
C LYS A 22 -1.44 11.61 9.24
N HIS A 23 -2.62 11.17 9.63
CA HIS A 23 -3.37 11.81 10.70
C HIS A 23 -2.65 11.69 12.06
N ALA A 24 -2.09 10.53 12.38
CA ALA A 24 -1.29 10.35 13.58
C ALA A 24 0.01 11.17 13.55
N PHE A 25 0.64 11.28 12.38
CA PHE A 25 1.87 12.05 12.18
C PHE A 25 1.67 13.54 12.49
N LEU A 26 0.54 14.12 12.06
CA LEU A 26 0.17 15.51 12.43
C LEU A 26 0.06 15.71 13.94
N LYS A 27 -0.34 14.68 14.70
CA LYS A 27 -0.39 14.77 16.17
C LYS A 27 1.01 14.78 16.79
N ILE A 28 1.93 13.99 16.24
CA ILE A 28 3.34 13.99 16.65
C ILE A 28 3.93 15.38 16.39
N GLU A 29 3.78 15.91 15.16
CA GLU A 29 4.27 17.24 14.80
C GLU A 29 3.72 18.33 15.73
N ALA A 30 2.42 18.26 16.07
CA ALA A 30 1.79 19.22 16.98
C ALA A 30 2.27 19.08 18.45
N SER A 31 2.62 17.87 18.88
CA SER A 31 3.11 17.60 20.25
C SER A 31 4.59 17.96 20.45
N GLY A 32 5.38 17.99 19.36
CA GLY A 32 6.83 18.13 19.42
C GLY A 32 7.56 16.88 19.93
N GLU A 33 6.86 15.77 20.17
CA GLU A 33 7.47 14.49 20.50
C GLU A 33 8.21 13.90 19.30
N LYS A 34 9.25 13.11 19.56
CA LYS A 34 10.05 12.47 18.50
C LYS A 34 9.36 11.24 17.90
N ALA A 35 8.54 10.56 18.69
CA ALA A 35 7.84 9.35 18.30
C ALA A 35 6.56 9.17 19.13
N MET A 36 5.64 8.38 18.60
CA MET A 36 4.42 7.95 19.28
C MET A 36 4.32 6.44 19.13
N THR A 37 4.29 5.73 20.25
CA THR A 37 4.05 4.29 20.28
C THR A 37 2.60 3.96 20.62
N ALA A 38 1.96 3.20 19.73
CA ALA A 38 0.62 2.67 19.87
C ALA A 38 0.66 1.19 20.26
N ALA A 39 -0.20 0.81 21.21
CA ALA A 39 -0.37 -0.57 21.67
C ALA A 39 0.94 -1.26 22.12
N PHE A 40 1.94 -0.50 22.55
CA PHE A 40 3.27 -0.98 22.96
C PHE A 40 4.05 -1.74 21.88
N VAL A 41 3.58 -1.71 20.62
CA VAL A 41 4.15 -2.53 19.55
C VAL A 41 4.44 -1.70 18.31
N VAL A 42 3.60 -0.73 17.96
CA VAL A 42 3.74 0.02 16.70
C VAL A 42 4.20 1.43 17.03
N THR A 43 5.37 1.81 16.55
CA THR A 43 5.93 3.14 16.74
C THR A 43 5.88 3.92 15.44
N LEU A 44 5.39 5.15 15.55
CA LEU A 44 5.41 6.15 14.49
C LEU A 44 6.41 7.24 14.87
N THR A 45 7.27 7.65 13.94
CA THR A 45 8.24 8.73 14.15
C THR A 45 8.32 9.63 12.92
N GLU A 46 8.90 10.80 13.11
CA GLU A 46 9.35 11.67 12.03
C GLU A 46 10.67 11.16 11.44
N GLY A 47 10.65 10.87 10.15
CA GLY A 47 11.85 10.68 9.35
C GLY A 47 12.17 11.91 8.51
N ASN A 48 13.45 12.17 8.29
CA ASN A 48 13.92 13.21 7.39
C ASN A 48 14.61 12.59 6.18
N VAL A 49 14.22 13.01 4.97
CA VAL A 49 14.88 12.59 3.74
C VAL A 49 16.26 13.24 3.67
N VAL A 50 17.32 12.47 3.89
CA VAL A 50 18.71 12.95 3.90
C VAL A 50 19.38 12.83 2.53
N TYR A 51 18.85 11.96 1.66
CA TYR A 51 19.32 11.80 0.28
C TYR A 51 18.18 11.35 -0.61
N SER A 52 18.10 11.92 -1.81
CA SER A 52 17.23 11.45 -2.89
C SER A 52 17.98 11.60 -4.20
N GLY A 53 18.33 10.47 -4.80
CA GLY A 53 19.00 10.40 -6.10
C GLY A 53 18.35 9.36 -6.99
N ASP A 54 18.90 9.22 -8.20
CA ASP A 54 18.39 8.26 -9.19
C ASP A 54 18.57 6.80 -8.75
N ASP A 55 19.60 6.52 -7.94
CA ASP A 55 19.92 5.17 -7.49
C ASP A 55 19.15 4.75 -6.23
N TYR A 56 18.92 5.67 -5.29
CA TYR A 56 18.26 5.38 -4.03
C TYR A 56 17.76 6.63 -3.29
N VAL A 57 16.89 6.40 -2.31
CA VAL A 57 16.47 7.39 -1.31
C VAL A 57 16.90 6.90 0.07
N ALA A 58 17.38 7.82 0.91
CA ALA A 58 17.69 7.55 2.31
C ALA A 58 16.89 8.47 3.25
N VAL A 59 16.33 7.87 4.29
CA VAL A 59 15.52 8.55 5.31
C VAL A 59 16.13 8.26 6.67
N GLU A 60 16.50 9.32 7.39
CA GLU A 60 17.00 9.24 8.77
C GLU A 60 15.83 9.38 9.74
N TYR A 61 15.72 8.51 10.74
CA TYR A 61 14.59 8.47 11.66
C TYR A 61 15.02 8.04 13.08
N PHE A 62 14.26 8.47 14.08
CA PHE A 62 14.50 8.12 15.49
C PHE A 62 13.87 6.76 15.83
N TYR A 63 14.62 5.90 16.52
CA TYR A 63 14.15 4.59 16.98
C TYR A 63 13.96 4.59 18.49
N GLU A 64 12.70 4.51 18.91
CA GLU A 64 12.29 4.71 20.31
C GLU A 64 12.86 3.66 21.26
N TRP A 65 13.08 2.44 20.77
CA TRP A 65 13.44 1.31 21.63
C TRP A 65 14.89 1.34 22.13
N ASP A 66 15.80 2.04 21.44
CA ASP A 66 17.19 2.23 21.87
C ASP A 66 17.64 3.70 21.91
N GLY A 67 16.78 4.63 21.50
CA GLY A 67 17.07 6.06 21.50
C GLY A 67 18.04 6.53 20.43
N ALA A 68 18.36 5.70 19.43
CA ALA A 68 19.30 6.01 18.36
C ALA A 68 18.61 6.55 17.09
N TYR A 69 19.41 7.12 16.19
CA TYR A 69 18.98 7.49 14.85
C TYR A 69 19.48 6.46 13.85
N TYR A 70 18.58 5.99 12.99
CA TYR A 70 18.88 5.03 11.94
C TYR A 70 18.52 5.56 10.57
N ARG A 71 19.07 4.91 9.55
CA ARG A 71 18.77 5.21 8.16
C ARG A 71 18.07 4.05 7.50
N TRP A 72 16.93 4.36 6.91
CA TRP A 72 16.27 3.51 5.95
C TRP A 72 16.75 3.88 4.55
N ILE A 73 17.11 2.88 3.75
CA ILE A 73 17.64 3.06 2.39
C ILE A 73 16.80 2.19 1.45
N SER A 74 16.35 2.76 0.35
CA SER A 74 15.65 2.00 -0.69
C SER A 74 16.03 2.47 -2.09
N ALA A 75 16.45 1.51 -2.92
CA ALA A 75 16.80 1.71 -4.32
C ALA A 75 15.57 1.89 -5.24
N HIS A 76 14.37 1.60 -4.73
CA HIS A 76 13.11 1.65 -5.51
C HIS A 76 12.07 2.57 -4.88
N ALA A 77 12.54 3.43 -3.97
CA ALA A 77 11.78 4.55 -3.50
C ALA A 77 11.46 5.50 -4.66
N ASN A 78 10.23 6.00 -4.69
CA ASN A 78 9.79 6.98 -5.67
C ASN A 78 10.72 8.22 -5.60
N ALA A 79 11.68 8.36 -6.52
CA ALA A 79 12.83 9.27 -6.46
C ALA A 79 12.49 10.78 -6.37
N ALA A 80 11.21 11.13 -6.40
CA ALA A 80 10.71 12.50 -6.37
C ALA A 80 10.59 13.11 -4.97
N TYR A 81 11.10 12.48 -3.91
CA TYR A 81 11.12 13.10 -2.58
C TYR A 81 12.23 14.16 -2.52
N ILE A 82 11.86 15.39 -2.21
CA ILE A 82 12.83 16.48 -2.06
C ILE A 82 13.65 16.22 -0.78
N VAL A 83 14.96 16.40 -0.85
CA VAL A 83 15.84 16.33 0.34
C VAL A 83 15.34 17.35 1.38
N ASN A 84 15.42 17.00 2.67
CA ASN A 84 14.84 17.73 3.81
C ASN A 84 13.30 17.67 3.91
N THR A 85 12.65 16.77 3.18
CA THR A 85 11.22 16.50 3.41
C THR A 85 11.04 15.63 4.64
N LYS A 86 10.15 16.06 5.54
CA LYS A 86 9.68 15.23 6.66
C LYS A 86 8.69 14.18 6.17
N VAL A 87 8.91 12.94 6.54
CA VAL A 87 8.09 11.79 6.14
C VAL A 87 7.75 10.92 7.36
N PRO A 88 6.52 10.37 7.44
CA PRO A 88 6.19 9.47 8.53
C PRO A 88 6.91 8.12 8.36
N VAL A 89 7.54 7.65 9.42
CA VAL A 89 8.20 6.34 9.46
C VAL A 89 7.55 5.47 10.53
N VAL A 90 7.15 4.26 10.15
CA VAL A 90 6.51 3.29 11.03
C VAL A 90 7.41 2.08 11.19
N TYR A 91 7.59 1.61 12.42
CA TYR A 91 8.26 0.35 12.72
C TYR A 91 7.56 -0.33 13.90
N THR A 92 7.80 -1.63 14.06
CA THR A 92 7.27 -2.38 15.19
C THR A 92 8.36 -2.79 16.16
N LEU A 93 7.97 -3.08 17.40
CA LEU A 93 8.83 -3.71 18.39
C LEU A 93 9.44 -4.99 17.79
N GLY A 94 10.76 -5.14 17.94
CA GLY A 94 11.51 -6.30 17.44
C GLY A 94 11.85 -6.26 15.95
N MET A 95 11.41 -5.25 15.19
CA MET A 95 11.95 -5.05 13.84
C MET A 95 13.41 -4.61 13.94
N GLY A 96 14.27 -5.31 13.20
CA GLY A 96 15.69 -4.99 13.12
C GLY A 96 15.94 -3.61 12.51
N ILE A 97 17.14 -3.09 12.74
CA ILE A 97 17.61 -1.80 12.23
C ILE A 97 17.39 -1.71 10.72
N GLY A 98 16.80 -0.61 10.25
CA GLY A 98 16.49 -0.40 8.83
C GLY A 98 15.26 -1.15 8.31
N SER A 99 14.64 -2.02 9.11
CA SER A 99 13.34 -2.64 8.80
C SER A 99 12.22 -1.73 9.27
N CYS A 100 11.94 -0.69 8.50
CA CYS A 100 10.83 0.23 8.77
C CYS A 100 10.06 0.54 7.48
N PHE A 101 8.87 1.11 7.66
CA PHE A 101 7.97 1.48 6.60
C PHE A 101 7.87 3.00 6.50
N VAL A 102 8.46 3.56 5.44
CA VAL A 102 8.30 4.99 5.14
C VAL A 102 7.00 5.21 4.39
N VAL A 103 6.08 5.96 4.99
CA VAL A 103 4.72 6.11 4.48
C VAL A 103 4.68 7.00 3.24
N GLY A 104 4.00 6.50 2.20
CA GLY A 104 3.79 7.21 0.95
C GLY A 104 4.68 6.73 -0.20
N PHE A 105 5.78 6.04 0.10
CA PHE A 105 6.75 5.59 -0.90
C PHE A 105 6.16 4.59 -1.90
N TYR A 106 5.22 3.74 -1.47
CA TYR A 106 4.56 2.76 -2.34
C TYR A 106 3.22 3.25 -2.91
N ARG A 107 2.83 4.51 -2.71
CA ARG A 107 1.49 4.99 -3.10
C ARG A 107 1.23 4.83 -4.60
N LYS A 108 2.20 5.18 -5.45
CA LYS A 108 2.07 5.05 -6.90
C LYS A 108 1.88 3.59 -7.31
N TYR A 109 2.71 2.69 -6.79
CA TYR A 109 2.63 1.26 -7.07
C TYR A 109 1.32 0.65 -6.59
N MET A 110 0.84 1.03 -5.40
CA MET A 110 -0.43 0.55 -4.85
C MET A 110 -1.65 1.09 -5.61
N LEU A 111 -1.59 2.32 -6.13
CA LEU A 111 -2.62 2.86 -7.02
C LEU A 111 -2.65 2.10 -8.36
N LEU A 112 -1.49 1.85 -8.96
CA LEU A 112 -1.39 1.04 -10.18
C LEU A 112 -1.95 -0.38 -9.96
N LEU A 113 -1.60 -1.00 -8.84
CA LEU A 113 -2.11 -2.32 -8.46
C LEU A 113 -3.64 -2.31 -8.28
N GLY A 114 -4.20 -1.24 -7.72
CA GLY A 114 -5.65 -1.03 -7.63
C GLY A 114 -6.32 -0.93 -8.99
N ILE A 115 -5.73 -0.18 -9.94
CA ILE A 115 -6.23 -0.06 -11.32
C ILE A 115 -6.19 -1.43 -12.02
N MET A 116 -5.08 -2.17 -11.90
CA MET A 116 -4.97 -3.53 -12.44
C MET A 116 -6.02 -4.46 -11.81
N GLY A 117 -6.26 -4.34 -10.51
CA GLY A 117 -7.29 -5.09 -9.80
C GLY A 117 -8.68 -4.83 -10.37
N LEU A 118 -9.01 -3.57 -10.63
CA LEU A 118 -10.27 -3.16 -11.22
C LEU A 118 -10.45 -3.72 -12.64
N ILE A 119 -9.42 -3.64 -13.48
CA ILE A 119 -9.43 -4.25 -14.82
C ILE A 119 -9.70 -5.76 -14.73
N LEU A 120 -8.95 -6.48 -13.89
CA LEU A 120 -9.10 -7.94 -13.71
C LEU A 120 -10.47 -8.35 -13.13
N PHE A 121 -11.09 -7.46 -12.36
CA PHE A 121 -12.45 -7.65 -11.87
C PHE A 121 -13.44 -7.56 -13.04
N PHE A 122 -13.43 -6.46 -13.79
CA PHE A 122 -14.36 -6.25 -14.92
C PHE A 122 -14.18 -7.29 -16.02
N THR A 123 -12.95 -7.61 -16.42
CA THR A 123 -12.70 -8.66 -17.42
C THR A 123 -13.25 -10.01 -16.98
N GLY A 124 -13.04 -10.38 -15.71
CA GLY A 124 -13.57 -11.62 -15.15
C GLY A 124 -15.10 -11.64 -15.09
N PHE A 125 -15.72 -10.51 -14.76
CA PHE A 125 -17.18 -10.36 -14.75
C PHE A 125 -17.77 -10.50 -16.15
N ILE A 126 -17.20 -9.81 -17.15
CA ILE A 126 -17.64 -9.86 -18.55
C ILE A 126 -17.53 -11.29 -19.09
N LEU A 127 -16.39 -11.96 -18.91
CA LEU A 127 -16.18 -13.34 -19.34
C LEU A 127 -17.21 -14.29 -18.72
N LYS A 128 -17.48 -14.15 -17.42
CA LYS A 128 -18.50 -14.96 -16.73
C LYS A 128 -19.89 -14.72 -17.32
N SER A 129 -20.25 -13.46 -17.59
CA SER A 129 -21.55 -13.11 -18.18
C SER A 129 -21.70 -13.67 -19.59
N ILE A 130 -20.67 -13.58 -20.43
CA ILE A 130 -20.66 -14.18 -21.78
C ILE A 130 -20.81 -15.69 -21.70
N LEU A 131 -20.07 -16.36 -20.79
CA LEU A 131 -20.18 -17.80 -20.60
C LEU A 131 -21.61 -18.21 -20.21
N ILE A 132 -22.23 -17.50 -19.27
CA ILE A 132 -23.60 -17.77 -18.83
C ILE A 132 -24.59 -17.58 -19.97
N LEU A 133 -24.45 -16.51 -20.76
CA LEU A 133 -25.31 -16.27 -21.93
C LEU A 133 -25.18 -17.39 -22.97
N ASN A 134 -23.95 -17.83 -23.25
CA ASN A 134 -23.70 -18.93 -24.19
C ASN A 134 -24.24 -20.27 -23.68
N LEU A 135 -24.13 -20.55 -22.38
CA LEU A 135 -24.72 -21.75 -21.76
C LEU A 135 -26.24 -21.74 -21.88
N LYS A 136 -26.88 -20.60 -21.57
CA LYS A 136 -28.33 -20.43 -21.76
C LYS A 136 -28.75 -20.62 -23.22
N ARG A 137 -27.97 -20.08 -24.18
CA ARG A 137 -28.27 -20.24 -25.61
C ARG A 137 -28.26 -21.71 -26.02
N LYS A 138 -27.24 -22.47 -25.61
CA LYS A 138 -27.14 -23.91 -25.89
C LYS A 138 -28.27 -24.72 -25.25
N GLU A 139 -28.68 -24.36 -24.04
CA GLU A 139 -29.81 -25.01 -23.36
C GLU A 139 -31.13 -24.79 -24.11
N THR A 140 -31.36 -23.57 -24.61
CA THR A 140 -32.50 -23.25 -25.46
C THR A 140 -32.47 -24.00 -26.80
N GLU A 141 -31.31 -24.05 -27.47
CA GLU A 141 -31.13 -24.81 -28.73
C GLU A 141 -31.46 -26.29 -28.52
N LYS A 142 -30.93 -26.91 -27.45
CA LYS A 142 -31.19 -28.31 -27.13
C LYS A 142 -32.67 -28.61 -26.83
N TRP A 143 -33.35 -27.73 -26.10
CA TRP A 143 -34.78 -27.88 -25.82
C TRP A 143 -35.65 -27.77 -27.08
N GLN A 144 -35.24 -26.96 -28.05
CA GLN A 144 -35.92 -26.87 -29.35
C GLN A 144 -35.74 -28.14 -30.18
N GLU A 145 -34.55 -28.75 -30.16
CA GLU A 145 -34.28 -30.03 -30.82
C GLU A 145 -35.07 -31.19 -30.21
N GLU A 146 -35.24 -31.25 -28.89
CA GLU A 146 -36.02 -32.30 -28.20
C GLU A 146 -37.54 -32.22 -28.43
N LYS A 147 -38.03 -31.10 -28.98
CA LYS A 147 -39.45 -30.85 -29.26
C LYS A 147 -39.86 -31.06 -30.73
N LEU A 148 -38.88 -31.24 -31.62
CA LEU A 148 -39.06 -31.54 -33.04
C LEU A 148 -39.08 -33.05 -33.27
#